data_AF-A0A349HD79-F1
#
_entry.id   AF-A0A349HD79-F1
#
_cell.length_a   1.000
_cell.length_b   1.000
_cell.length_c   1.000
_cell.angle_alpha   90.00
_cell.angle_beta   90.00
_cell.angle_gamma   90.00
#
_symmetry.space_group_name_H-M   'P 1'
#
loop_
_entity.id
_entity.type
_entity.pdbx_description
1 polymer ?
#
loop_
_entity_poly.entity_id
_entity_poly.type
_entity_poly.pdbx_seq_one_letter_code
_entity_poly.pdbx_strand_id
1 'polypeptide(L)' 'MSQVQTKSFFSADDYLALEEHSPEKHEYLAGEIFAMVGATDAHVTITMNLAFLLRPHVRGRPFRVYMLDM' A
#
# COMPACT_ATOMS: atom_id res chain seq x y z
N MET A 1 -9.67 7.25 -17.99
CA MET A 1 -10.50 6.05 -18.28
C MET A 1 -9.90 4.92 -17.49
N SER A 2 -10.56 4.47 -16.42
CA SER A 2 -10.11 3.31 -15.64
C SER A 2 -10.39 2.08 -16.49
N GLN A 3 -9.33 1.42 -16.96
CA GLN A 3 -9.46 0.15 -17.67
C GLN A 3 -9.78 -0.91 -16.62
N VAL A 4 -11.01 -1.43 -16.64
CA VAL A 4 -11.39 -2.59 -15.83
C VAL A 4 -10.71 -3.80 -16.47
N GLN A 5 -9.64 -4.27 -15.84
CA GLN A 5 -8.90 -5.44 -16.31
C GLN A 5 -9.79 -6.68 -16.14
N THR A 6 -9.89 -7.49 -17.20
CA THR A 6 -10.71 -8.70 -17.28
C THR A 6 -10.36 -9.66 -16.14
N LYS A 7 -11.34 -9.93 -15.29
CA LYS A 7 -11.22 -10.65 -14.01
C LYS A 7 -10.53 -12.01 -14.16
N SER A 8 -9.22 -12.04 -13.93
CA SER A 8 -8.47 -13.23 -13.50
C SER A 8 -8.53 -13.24 -11.98
N PHE A 9 -9.05 -14.31 -11.39
CA PHE A 9 -9.06 -14.45 -9.94
C PHE A 9 -7.65 -14.86 -9.49
N PHE A 10 -6.91 -13.97 -8.85
CA PHE A 10 -5.55 -14.24 -8.35
C PHE A 10 -5.61 -14.79 -6.92
N SER A 11 -4.79 -15.80 -6.61
CA SER A 11 -4.48 -16.08 -5.22
C SER A 11 -3.53 -15.02 -4.66
N ALA A 12 -3.41 -14.94 -3.33
CA ALA A 12 -2.46 -14.02 -2.70
C ALA A 12 -1.00 -14.36 -3.07
N ASP A 13 -0.67 -15.65 -3.22
CA ASP A 13 0.68 -16.09 -3.60
C ASP A 13 0.99 -15.71 -5.05
N ASP A 14 0.03 -15.88 -5.96
CA ASP A 14 0.18 -15.45 -7.36
C ASP A 14 0.39 -13.93 -7.46
N TYR A 15 -0.35 -13.17 -6.65
CA TYR A 15 -0.17 -11.73 -6.56
C TYR A 15 1.23 -11.34 -6.08
N LEU A 16 1.73 -11.98 -5.01
CA LEU A 16 3.06 -11.68 -4.47
C LEU A 16 4.18 -12.00 -5.47
N ALA A 17 4.07 -13.11 -6.20
CA ALA A 17 5.03 -13.48 -7.25
C ALA A 17 5.02 -12.49 -8.43
N LEU A 18 3.85 -11.96 -8.78
CA LEU A 18 3.68 -10.93 -9.79
C LEU A 18 4.27 -9.60 -9.31
N GLU A 19 3.97 -9.19 -8.09
CA GLU A 19 4.39 -7.92 -7.51
C GLU A 19 5.92 -7.83 -7.34
N GLU A 20 6.59 -8.94 -7.02
CA GLU A 20 8.06 -9.02 -6.89
C GLU A 20 8.80 -8.55 -8.16
N HIS A 21 8.19 -8.74 -9.34
CA HIS A 21 8.78 -8.39 -10.64
C HIS A 21 8.14 -7.16 -11.27
N SER A 22 7.17 -6.54 -10.59
CA SER A 22 6.39 -5.45 -11.14
C SER A 22 7.15 -4.12 -11.06
N PRO A 23 7.19 -3.32 -12.15
CA PRO A 23 7.80 -1.99 -12.12
C PRO A 23 6.92 -0.95 -11.40
N GLU A 24 5.62 -1.23 -11.28
CA GLU A 24 4.63 -0.39 -10.63
C GLU A 24 4.02 -1.14 -9.45
N LYS A 25 3.65 -0.40 -8.41
CA LYS A 25 3.04 -0.99 -7.22
C LYS A 25 1.56 -1.25 -7.45
N HIS A 26 1.08 -2.38 -6.95
CA HIS A 26 -0.34 -2.73 -6.97
C HIS A 26 -0.91 -2.95 -5.57
N GLU A 27 -2.24 -3.04 -5.51
CA GLU A 27 -2.99 -3.44 -4.33
C GLU A 27 -3.84 -4.67 -4.65
N TYR A 28 -3.78 -5.68 -3.80
CA TYR A 28 -4.60 -6.88 -3.90
C TYR A 28 -5.83 -6.80 -3.00
N LEU A 29 -7.02 -6.99 -3.58
CA LEU A 29 -8.27 -7.01 -2.86
C LEU A 29 -9.15 -8.17 -3.36
N ALA A 30 -9.27 -9.21 -2.52
CA ALA A 30 -10.20 -10.34 -2.73
C ALA A 30 -10.12 -11.01 -4.12
N GLY A 31 -8.90 -11.18 -4.64
CA GLY A 31 -8.65 -11.80 -5.94
C GLY A 31 -8.50 -10.82 -7.10
N GLU A 32 -8.64 -9.52 -6.84
CA GLU A 32 -8.49 -8.45 -7.81
C GLU A 32 -7.22 -7.64 -7.53
N ILE A 33 -6.55 -7.18 -8.59
CA ILE A 33 -5.32 -6.40 -8.52
C ILE A 33 -5.60 -5.00 -9.06
N PHE A 34 -5.26 -3.96 -8.31
CA PHE A 34 -5.45 -2.56 -8.66
C PHE A 34 -4.10 -1.86 -8.76
N ALA A 35 -3.86 -1.08 -9.80
CA ALA A 35 -2.68 -0.23 -9.86
C ALA A 35 -2.75 0.83 -8.76
N MET A 36 -1.71 0.89 -7.91
CA MET A 36 -1.63 1.93 -6.90
C MET A 36 -1.24 3.23 -7.61
N VAL A 37 -2.10 4.24 -7.50
CA VAL A 37 -1.74 5.58 -7.94
C VAL A 37 -0.69 6.12 -6.97
N GLY A 38 0.44 6.59 -7.49
CA GLY A 38 1.48 7.22 -6.67
C GLY A 38 0.94 8.33 -5.77
N ALA A 39 1.62 8.60 -4.67
CA ALA A 39 1.20 9.64 -3.73
C ALA A 39 1.48 11.04 -4.28
N THR A 40 0.55 11.97 -4.07
CA THR A 40 0.80 13.41 -4.26
C THR A 40 1.55 13.98 -3.07
N ASP A 41 2.27 15.10 -3.25
CA ASP A 41 2.97 15.78 -2.14
C ASP A 41 2.04 16.13 -0.97
N ALA A 42 0.79 16.49 -1.27
CA ALA A 42 -0.23 16.75 -0.26
C ALA A 42 -0.58 15.49 0.54
N HIS A 43 -0.76 14.36 -0.15
CA HIS A 43 -1.01 13.06 0.50
C HIS A 43 0.18 12.66 1.39
N VAL A 44 1.41 12.79 0.88
CA VAL A 44 2.63 12.49 1.64
C VAL A 44 2.74 13.41 2.87
N THR A 45 2.46 14.70 2.73
CA THR A 45 2.54 15.65 3.86
C THR A 45 1.54 15.31 4.96
N ILE A 46 0.27 15.04 4.60
CA ILE A 46 -0.79 14.72 5.57
C ILE A 46 -0.45 13.42 6.31
N THR A 47 -0.07 12.38 5.57
CA THR A 47 0.29 11.09 6.17
C THR A 47 1.52 11.26 7.07
N MET A 48 2.55 11.99 6.61
CA MET A 48 3.78 12.30 7.39
C MET A 48 3.45 12.94 8.74
N ASN A 49 2.63 13.98 8.73
CA ASN A 49 2.20 14.66 9.94
C ASN A 49 1.48 13.71 10.90
N LEU A 50 0.64 12.81 10.39
CA LEU A 50 -0.08 11.85 11.22
C LEU A 50 0.86 10.86 11.92
N ALA A 51 1.84 10.26 11.23
CA ALA A 51 2.77 9.38 11.95
C ALA A 51 3.67 10.14 12.91
N PHE A 52 4.06 11.39 12.61
CA PHE A 52 4.80 12.20 13.57
C PHE A 52 4.01 12.44 14.85
N LEU A 53 2.69 12.66 14.74
CA LEU A 53 1.81 12.77 15.90
C LEU A 53 1.68 11.44 16.65
N LEU A 54 1.56 10.31 15.95
CA LEU A 54 1.34 9.00 16.58
C LEU A 54 2.60 8.39 17.20
N ARG A 55 3.78 8.62 16.60
CA ARG A 55 5.03 7.94 16.97
C ARG A 55 5.47 8.14 18.43
N PRO A 56 5.36 9.35 19.03
CA PRO A 56 5.65 9.54 20.45
C PRO A 56 4.78 8.67 21.37
N HIS A 57 3.52 8.41 21.00
CA HIS A 57 2.57 7.64 21.83
C HIS A 57 2.87 6.13 21.89
N VAL A 58 3.67 5.62 20.96
CA VAL A 58 4.11 4.20 20.96
C VAL A 58 5.55 4.02 21.43
N ARG A 59 6.26 5.11 21.76
CA ARG A 59 7.67 5.04 22.19
C ARG A 59 7.81 4.26 23.49
N GLY A 60 8.70 3.26 23.51
CA GLY A 60 8.93 2.38 24.67
C GLY A 60 7.88 1.27 24.84
N ARG A 61 6.95 1.13 23.88
CA ARG A 61 5.94 0.06 23.85
C ARG A 61 6.27 -0.93 22.73
N PRO A 62 5.72 -2.17 22.74
CA PRO A 62 5.96 -3.14 21.67
C PRO A 62 5.27 -2.81 20.34
N PHE A 63 4.70 -1.60 20.20
CA PHE A 63 3.96 -1.17 19.01
C PHE A 63 4.84 -0.35 18.08
N ARG A 64 4.54 -0.41 16.78
CA ARG A 64 5.23 0.34 15.73
C ARG A 64 4.20 1.09 14.88
N VAL A 65 4.59 2.27 14.39
CA VAL A 65 3.80 3.07 13.46
C VAL A 65 4.45 2.96 12.09
N TYR A 66 3.66 2.57 11.10
CA TYR A 66 4.03 2.53 9.69
C TYR A 66 3.08 3.46 8.93
N MET A 67 3.61 4.15 7.94
CA MET A 67 2.87 5.10 7.11
C MET A 67 2.65 4.61 5.69
N LEU A 68 3.61 3.82 5.25
CA LEU A 68 3.61 3.12 3.99
C LEU A 68 3.85 1.65 4.33
N ASP A 69 3.61 0.82 3.35
CA ASP A 69 4.01 -0.58 3.38
C ASP A 69 5.51 -0.74 3.62
N MET A 70 5.89 -1.94 4.02
CA MET A 70 7.29 -2.36 4.20
C MET A 70 7.77 -3.14 2.98
#